data_AF-A0A2I0P1V4-F1
#
_entry.id   AF-A0A2I0P1V4-F1
#
_cell.length_a   1.000
_cell.length_b   1.000
_cell.length_c   1.000
_cell.angle_alpha   90.00
_cell.angle_beta   90.00
_cell.angle_gamma   90.00
#
_symmetry.space_group_name_H-M   'P 1'
#
loop_
_entity.id
_entity.type
_entity.pdbx_description
1 polymer ?
#
loop_
_entity_poly.entity_id
_entity_poly.type
_entity_poly.pdbx_seq_one_letter_code
_entity_poly.pdbx_strand_id
1 'polypeptide(L)'
;MKLVPDTSVVIDGRITTLIDTGEYNGAQIIIPEAVVAELEAQANQGREIGFSGLTELQELCKLAEKGIISIEFFGERPTLE
;
A
#
# COMPACT_ATOMS: atom_id res chain seq x y z
N MET A 1 0.17 9.49 14.11
CA MET A 1 1.54 9.55 13.55
C MET A 1 1.39 9.49 12.03
N LYS A 2 2.10 10.33 11.26
CA LYS A 2 2.00 10.29 9.78
C LYS A 2 3.16 9.46 9.25
N LEU A 3 2.85 8.37 8.57
CA LEU A 3 3.82 7.51 7.91
C LEU A 3 3.64 7.69 6.41
N VAL A 4 4.68 8.17 5.74
CA VAL A 4 4.75 8.13 4.27
C VAL A 4 5.68 6.97 3.95
N PRO A 5 5.17 5.74 3.84
CA PRO A 5 6.02 4.64 3.44
C PRO A 5 6.48 4.84 2.00
N ASP A 6 7.78 4.69 1.77
CA ASP A 6 8.31 4.54 0.42
C ASP A 6 7.66 3.34 -0.28
N THR A 7 7.60 3.39 -1.61
CA THR A 7 7.13 2.33 -2.53
C THR A 7 7.51 0.93 -2.06
N SER A 8 8.77 0.74 -1.65
CA SER A 8 9.31 -0.54 -1.21
C SER A 8 8.64 -1.09 0.05
N VAL A 9 8.18 -0.23 0.95
CA VAL A 9 7.65 -0.62 2.27
C VAL A 9 6.18 -1.06 2.17
N VAL A 10 5.44 -0.55 1.17
CA VAL A 10 4.08 -1.04 0.83
C VAL A 10 4.15 -2.43 0.18
N ILE A 11 5.23 -2.71 -0.56
CA ILE A 11 5.42 -3.96 -1.33
C ILE A 11 5.92 -5.12 -0.45
N ASP A 12 6.64 -4.84 0.64
CA ASP A 12 7.31 -5.88 1.44
C ASP A 12 6.40 -6.51 2.53
N GLY A 13 5.14 -6.07 2.67
CA GLY A 13 4.20 -6.60 3.69
C GLY A 13 4.59 -6.36 5.15
N ARG A 14 5.77 -5.80 5.40
CA ARG A 14 6.27 -5.50 6.75
C ARG A 14 5.39 -4.50 7.48
N ILE A 15 4.79 -3.54 6.76
CA ILE A 15 3.87 -2.58 7.37
C ILE A 15 2.67 -3.30 7.96
N THR A 16 2.11 -4.26 7.23
CA THR A 16 0.94 -5.03 7.65
C THR A 16 1.24 -5.80 8.95
N THR A 17 2.40 -6.46 9.03
CA THR A 17 2.85 -7.13 10.26
C THR A 17 3.11 -6.16 11.41
N LEU A 18 3.70 -4.99 11.13
CA LEU A 18 3.99 -3.97 12.15
C LEU A 18 2.72 -3.28 12.67
N ILE A 19 1.68 -3.17 11.85
CA ILE A 19 0.35 -2.69 12.28
C ILE A 19 -0.33 -3.74 13.14
N ASP A 20 -0.23 -5.02 12.76
CA ASP A 20 -0.82 -6.14 13.50
C ASP A 20 -0.19 -6.30 14.90
N THR A 21 1.11 -6.05 15.05
CA THR A 21 1.79 -6.01 16.36
C THR A 21 1.39 -4.81 17.22
N GLY A 22 0.57 -3.88 16.71
CA GLY A 22 -0.02 -2.78 17.47
C GLY A 22 0.85 -1.51 17.53
N GLU A 23 2.05 -1.51 16.95
CA GLU A 23 2.97 -0.36 16.98
C GLU A 23 2.48 0.84 16.15
N TYR A 24 1.64 0.58 15.14
CA TYR A 24 1.16 1.60 14.19
C TYR A 24 -0.36 1.82 14.23
N ASN A 25 -1.03 1.46 15.33
CA ASN A 25 -2.46 1.75 15.52
C ASN A 25 -2.71 3.28 15.47
N GLY A 26 -3.55 3.74 14.55
CA GLY A 26 -3.81 5.15 14.28
C GLY A 26 -2.75 5.84 13.39
N ALA A 27 -1.94 5.07 12.67
CA ALA A 27 -1.06 5.63 11.64
C ALA A 27 -1.86 6.03 10.39
N GLN A 28 -1.53 7.19 9.84
CA GLN A 28 -1.99 7.59 8.51
C GLN A 28 -0.92 7.17 7.50
N ILE A 29 -1.30 6.31 6.57
CA ILE A 29 -0.50 5.75 5.49
C ILE A 29 -0.85 6.49 4.21
N ILE A 30 0.15 7.10 3.59
CA ILE A 30 -0.03 7.80 2.33
C ILE A 30 0.57 6.94 1.21
N ILE A 31 -0.27 6.49 0.28
CA ILE A 31 0.12 5.62 -0.83
C ILE A 31 0.11 6.44 -2.12
N PRO A 32 1.24 6.57 -2.84
CA PRO A 32 1.23 7.29 -4.10
C PRO A 32 0.46 6.54 -5.20
N GLU A 33 -0.39 7.22 -5.96
CA GLU A 33 -1.14 6.63 -7.10
C GLU A 33 -0.20 5.99 -8.14
N ALA A 34 1.01 6.55 -8.31
CA ALA A 34 2.04 5.98 -9.18
C ALA A 34 2.49 4.57 -8.78
N VAL A 35 2.49 4.25 -7.47
CA VAL A 35 2.84 2.92 -6.97
C VAL A 35 1.77 1.90 -7.32
N VAL A 36 0.50 2.29 -7.18
CA VAL A 36 -0.63 1.43 -7.52
C VAL A 36 -0.59 1.10 -9.00
N ALA A 37 -0.39 2.10 -9.85
CA ALA A 37 -0.27 1.90 -11.30
C ALA A 37 0.93 1.03 -11.68
N GLU A 38 2.07 1.19 -11.02
CA GLU A 38 3.24 0.33 -11.22
C GLU A 38 2.92 -1.12 -10.84
N LEU A 39 2.34 -1.36 -9.66
CA LEU A 39 1.95 -2.69 -9.20
C LEU A 39 0.94 -3.37 -10.13
N GLU A 40 -0.07 -2.64 -10.59
CA GLU A 40 -1.02 -3.11 -11.60
C GLU A 40 -0.30 -3.45 -12.91
N ALA A 41 0.63 -2.62 -13.37
CA ALA A 41 1.39 -2.89 -14.58
C ALA A 41 2.30 -4.13 -14.43
N GLN A 42 2.93 -4.32 -13.27
CA GLN A 42 3.74 -5.51 -12.98
C GLN A 42 2.86 -6.77 -12.91
N ALA A 43 1.69 -6.69 -12.27
CA ALA A 43 0.73 -7.80 -12.18
C ALA A 43 0.17 -8.17 -13.57
N ASN A 44 -0.18 -7.17 -14.38
CA ASN A 44 -0.60 -7.37 -15.77
C ASN A 44 0.51 -7.99 -16.64
N GLN A 45 1.78 -7.71 -16.33
CA GLN A 45 2.93 -8.35 -16.97
C GLN A 45 3.22 -9.77 -16.44
N GLY A 46 2.42 -10.28 -15.49
CA GLY A 46 2.60 -11.61 -14.91
C GLY A 46 3.72 -11.70 -13.87
N ARG A 47 4.20 -10.56 -13.33
CA ARG A 47 5.23 -10.56 -12.29
C ARG A 47 4.61 -10.74 -10.90
N GLU A 48 5.14 -11.70 -10.14
CA GLU A 48 4.65 -12.03 -8.79
C GLU A 48 4.66 -10.82 -7.85
N ILE A 49 5.64 -9.92 -7.98
CA ILE A 49 5.74 -8.71 -7.15
C ILE A 49 4.52 -7.79 -7.27
N GLY A 50 3.89 -7.73 -8.46
CA GLY A 50 2.69 -6.92 -8.68
C GLY A 50 1.49 -7.52 -7.98
N PHE A 51 1.34 -8.84 -8.07
CA PHE A 51 0.28 -9.57 -7.37
C PHE A 51 0.43 -9.50 -5.85
N SER A 52 1.64 -9.67 -5.32
CA SER A 52 1.94 -9.53 -3.90
C SER A 52 1.61 -8.12 -3.41
N GLY A 53 2.08 -7.08 -4.09
CA GLY A 53 1.82 -5.70 -3.68
C GLY A 53 0.32 -5.32 -3.74
N LEU A 54 -0.43 -5.79 -4.74
CA LEU A 54 -1.88 -5.57 -4.81
C LEU A 54 -2.62 -6.30 -3.68
N THR A 55 -2.18 -7.51 -3.33
CA THR A 55 -2.75 -8.28 -2.21
C THR A 55 -2.49 -7.56 -0.88
N GLU A 56 -1.28 -7.04 -0.69
CA GLU A 56 -0.90 -6.24 0.49
C GLU A 56 -1.76 -4.98 0.62
N LEU A 57 -1.94 -4.25 -0.48
CA LEU A 57 -2.82 -3.08 -0.57
C LEU A 57 -4.25 -3.43 -0.13
N GLN A 58 -4.74 -4.59 -0.54
CA GLN A 58 -6.06 -5.07 -0.16
C GLN A 58 -6.17 -5.36 1.34
N GLU A 59 -5.15 -5.97 1.95
CA GLU A 59 -5.09 -6.21 3.40
C GLU A 59 -5.00 -4.90 4.20
N LEU A 60 -4.17 -3.95 3.75
CA LEU A 60 -4.11 -2.61 4.33
C LEU A 60 -5.48 -1.93 4.29
N CYS A 61 -6.19 -2.01 3.17
CA CYS A 61 -7.54 -1.44 3.04
C CYS A 61 -8.51 -2.04 4.06
N LYS A 62 -8.47 -3.36 4.29
CA LYS A 62 -9.28 -4.02 5.34
C LYS A 62 -8.92 -3.52 6.74
N LEU A 63 -7.64 -3.27 7.02
CA LEU A 63 -7.21 -2.69 8.31
C LEU A 63 -7.70 -1.25 8.47
N ALA A 64 -7.74 -0.48 7.39
CA ALA A 64 -8.31 0.86 7.38
C ALA A 64 -9.83 0.85 7.59
N GLU A 65 -10.56 -0.08 6.96
CA GLU A 65 -12.00 -0.27 7.19
C GLU A 65 -12.30 -0.66 8.64
N LYS A 66 -11.42 -1.43 9.28
CA LYS A 66 -11.50 -1.76 10.72
C LYS A 66 -11.19 -0.57 11.63
N GLY A 67 -10.78 0.59 11.09
CA GLY A 67 -10.41 1.78 11.85
C GLY A 67 -9.06 1.66 12.57
N ILE A 68 -8.23 0.68 12.22
CA ILE A 68 -6.92 0.45 12.82
C ILE A 68 -5.90 1.45 12.27
N ILE A 69 -6.00 1.78 10.98
CA ILE A 69 -5.14 2.74 10.26
C ILE A 69 -6.00 3.64 9.37
N SER A 70 -5.40 4.68 8.80
CA SER A 70 -6.02 5.49 7.74
C SER A 70 -5.16 5.43 6.50
N ILE A 71 -5.77 5.17 5.34
CA ILE A 71 -5.08 5.14 4.05
C ILE A 71 -5.52 6.35 3.23
N GLU A 72 -4.56 7.06 2.67
CA GLU A 72 -4.76 8.19 1.79
C GLU A 72 -3.98 7.97 0.50
N PHE A 73 -4.66 7.99 -0.64
CA PHE A 73 -4.00 7.90 -1.93
C PHE A 73 -3.56 9.31 -2.35
N PHE A 74 -2.29 9.47 -2.69
CA PHE A 74 -1.69 10.77 -3.00
C PHE A 74 -1.07 10.82 -4.39
N GLY A 75 -1.20 11.95 -5.05
CA GLY A 75 -0.61 12.18 -6.37
C GLY A 75 -1.54 11.84 -7.53
N GLU A 76 -0.99 12.00 -8.73
CA GLU A 76 -1.67 11.82 -10.00
C GLU A 76 -1.37 10.43 -10.54
N ARG A 77 -2.40 9.73 -11.01
CA ARG A 77 -2.22 8.41 -11.63
C ARG A 77 -1.42 8.60 -12.92
N PRO A 78 -0.26 7.94 -13.06
CA PRO A 78 0.55 8.08 -14.27
C PRO A 78 -0.27 7.60 -15.46
N THR A 79 -0.50 8.50 -16.41
CA THR A 79 -1.10 8.16 -17.69
C THR A 79 -0.04 7.50 -18.54
N LEU A 80 -0.36 6.34 -19.12
CA LEU A 80 0.43 5.77 -20.21
C LEU A 80 0.32 6.72 -21.42
N GLU A 81 1.24 7.67 -21.57
CA GLU A 81 1.53 8.33 -22.85
C GLU A 81 2.54 7.51 -23.68
#